data_AF-A0A846NK36-F1
#
_entry.id   AF-A0A846NK36-F1
#
_cell.length_a   1.000
_cell.length_b   1.000
_cell.length_c   1.000
_cell.angle_alpha   90.00
_cell.angle_beta   90.00
_cell.angle_gamma   90.00
#
_symmetry.space_group_name_H-M   'P 1'
#
loop_
_entity.id
_entity.type
_entity.pdbx_description
1 polymer ?
#
loop_
_entity_poly.entity_id
_entity_poly.type
_entity_poly.pdbx_seq_one_letter_code
_entity_poly.pdbx_strand_id
1 'polypeptide(L)'
;MTNEPEYLRRAIEISRKAIESASKADMPSRIAESNWKIAKTYDILGEHIESANNFRQASESYVRAAEKIPQLKDFYQDLATYMKAWSEIERARQHHKEKKYGMAKDRYEKAAELHKATERWSYLSSNYLAWARLEEAEDLSRSEQTQESRDIFQQAASLFSEARESIKNKLKTIETGEERRIAEGLVKASDVRREYCLGRMALEEARILDRQGDHLASSRRYGQATERFQ
;
A
#
# COMPACT_ATOMS: atom_id res chain seq x y z
N MET A 1 0.82 22.91 -6.89
CA MET A 1 0.06 22.38 -8.04
C MET A 1 -1.27 21.92 -7.48
N THR A 2 -2.38 22.46 -7.98
CA THR A 2 -3.71 22.07 -7.55
C THR A 2 -4.00 20.65 -8.05
N ASN A 3 -4.50 19.78 -7.17
CA ASN A 3 -4.92 18.41 -7.51
C ASN A 3 -6.24 18.41 -8.31
N GLU A 4 -6.43 19.38 -9.19
CA GLU A 4 -7.62 19.47 -10.04
C GLU A 4 -7.57 18.36 -11.10
N PRO A 5 -8.64 17.57 -11.26
CA PRO A 5 -8.65 16.44 -12.17
C PRO A 5 -8.23 16.79 -13.61
N GLU A 6 -8.62 17.96 -14.11
CA GLU A 6 -8.26 18.41 -15.47
C GLU A 6 -6.75 18.57 -15.66
N TYR A 7 -6.05 19.15 -14.68
CA TYR A 7 -4.58 19.27 -14.73
C TYR A 7 -3.89 17.92 -14.62
N LEU A 8 -4.44 17.00 -13.82
CA LEU A 8 -3.91 15.63 -13.69
C LEU A 8 -4.08 14.86 -15.01
N ARG A 9 -5.22 14.96 -15.67
CA ARG A 9 -5.44 14.36 -17.01
C ARG A 9 -4.46 14.92 -18.05
N ARG A 10 -4.27 16.24 -18.07
CA ARG A 10 -3.29 16.88 -18.96
C ARG A 10 -1.85 16.41 -18.68
N ALA A 11 -1.48 16.19 -17.42
CA ALA A 11 -0.18 15.65 -17.06
C ALA A 11 0.01 14.20 -17.58
N ILE A 12 -1.04 13.38 -17.58
CA ILE A 12 -1.02 12.04 -18.17
C ILE A 12 -0.79 12.13 -19.69
N GLU A 13 -1.50 13.00 -20.40
CA GLU A 13 -1.33 13.19 -21.85
C GLU A 13 0.09 13.62 -22.23
N ILE A 14 0.67 14.57 -21.48
CA ILE A 14 2.05 15.01 -21.68
C ILE A 14 3.02 13.84 -21.47
N SER A 15 2.80 13.04 -20.44
CA SER A 15 3.64 11.87 -20.15
C SER A 15 3.51 10.78 -21.22
N ARG A 16 2.33 10.58 -21.82
CA ARG A 16 2.13 9.67 -22.95
C ARG A 16 2.92 10.12 -24.19
N LYS A 17 2.91 11.42 -24.52
CA LYS A 17 3.75 11.97 -25.60
C LYS A 17 5.25 11.76 -25.34
N ALA A 18 5.67 11.85 -24.07
CA ALA A 18 7.04 11.54 -23.68
C ALA A 18 7.38 10.04 -23.89
N ILE A 19 6.45 9.12 -23.60
CA ILE A 19 6.61 7.69 -23.90
C ILE A 19 6.78 7.46 -25.40
N GLU A 20 5.96 8.09 -26.24
CA GLU A 20 6.08 7.95 -27.71
C GLU A 20 7.45 8.40 -28.22
N SER A 21 7.93 9.55 -27.72
CA SER A 21 9.22 10.10 -28.11
C SER A 21 10.38 9.21 -27.63
N ALA A 22 10.32 8.75 -26.38
CA ALA A 22 11.32 7.86 -25.81
C ALA A 22 11.32 6.47 -26.47
N SER A 23 10.17 5.99 -26.93
CA SER A 23 10.04 4.72 -27.67
C SER A 23 10.71 4.81 -29.03
N LYS A 24 10.52 5.92 -29.76
CA LYS A 24 11.22 6.16 -31.04
C LYS A 24 12.73 6.24 -30.87
N ALA A 25 13.19 6.75 -29.72
CA ALA A 25 14.60 6.84 -29.37
C ALA A 25 15.15 5.57 -28.68
N ASP A 26 14.34 4.52 -28.52
CA ASP A 26 14.67 3.28 -27.82
C ASP A 26 15.30 3.52 -26.42
N MET A 27 14.66 4.39 -25.62
CA MET A 27 15.09 4.77 -24.27
C MET A 27 14.17 4.16 -23.20
N PRO A 28 14.35 2.86 -22.85
CA PRO A 28 13.44 2.15 -21.94
C PRO A 28 13.38 2.76 -20.53
N SER A 29 14.46 3.35 -20.01
CA SER A 29 14.45 4.03 -18.71
C SER A 29 13.52 5.25 -18.70
N ARG A 30 13.49 6.05 -19.78
CA ARG A 30 12.58 7.19 -19.92
C ARG A 30 11.13 6.78 -20.08
N ILE A 31 10.88 5.66 -20.77
CA ILE A 31 9.54 5.05 -20.83
C ILE A 31 9.09 4.63 -19.43
N ALA A 32 9.97 4.02 -18.64
CA ALA A 32 9.67 3.59 -17.29
C ALA A 32 9.34 4.78 -16.35
N GLU A 33 10.18 5.82 -16.36
CA GLU A 33 9.94 7.05 -15.58
C GLU A 33 8.61 7.73 -15.94
N SER A 34 8.25 7.72 -17.23
CA SER A 34 7.01 8.34 -17.71
C SER A 34 5.78 7.53 -17.28
N ASN A 35 5.84 6.19 -17.40
CA ASN A 35 4.80 5.31 -16.87
C ASN A 35 4.64 5.44 -15.35
N TRP A 36 5.74 5.56 -14.60
CA TRP A 36 5.67 5.80 -13.17
C TRP A 36 4.95 7.13 -12.85
N LYS A 37 5.25 8.21 -13.58
CA LYS A 37 4.52 9.49 -13.42
C LYS A 37 3.03 9.35 -13.72
N ILE A 38 2.68 8.64 -14.79
CA ILE A 38 1.27 8.36 -15.13
C ILE A 38 0.60 7.57 -14.00
N ALA A 39 1.25 6.52 -13.50
CA ALA A 39 0.72 5.69 -12.43
C ALA A 39 0.42 6.52 -11.17
N LYS A 40 1.39 7.32 -10.70
CA LYS A 40 1.19 8.25 -9.57
C LYS A 40 0.04 9.23 -9.81
N THR A 41 -0.16 9.66 -11.04
CA THR A 41 -1.24 10.60 -11.38
C THR A 41 -2.61 9.90 -11.32
N TYR A 42 -2.70 8.66 -11.79
CA TYR A 42 -3.91 7.83 -11.64
C TYR A 42 -4.20 7.46 -10.18
N ASP A 43 -3.17 7.19 -9.37
CA ASP A 43 -3.32 6.99 -7.92
C ASP A 43 -3.98 8.21 -7.25
N ILE A 44 -3.49 9.43 -7.55
CA ILE A 44 -4.10 10.67 -7.05
C ILE A 44 -5.58 10.82 -7.50
N LEU A 45 -5.92 10.35 -8.70
CA LEU A 45 -7.30 10.34 -9.22
C LEU A 45 -8.18 9.23 -8.61
N GLY A 46 -7.61 8.30 -7.84
CA GLY A 46 -8.32 7.13 -7.30
C GLY A 46 -8.63 6.05 -8.35
N GLU A 47 -7.93 6.07 -9.49
CA GLU A 47 -8.07 5.14 -10.61
C GLU A 47 -7.08 3.99 -10.49
N HIS A 48 -7.32 3.13 -9.51
CA HIS A 48 -6.37 2.10 -9.07
C HIS A 48 -5.97 1.10 -10.16
N ILE A 49 -6.89 0.67 -11.03
CA ILE A 49 -6.55 -0.27 -12.11
C ILE A 49 -5.61 0.35 -13.15
N GLU A 50 -5.87 1.59 -13.55
CA GLU A 50 -5.01 2.31 -14.49
C GLU A 50 -3.64 2.60 -13.86
N SER A 51 -3.63 2.99 -12.58
CA SER A 51 -2.40 3.15 -11.81
C SER A 51 -1.58 1.86 -11.79
N ALA A 52 -2.20 0.73 -11.42
CA ALA A 52 -1.56 -0.58 -11.38
C ALA A 52 -0.97 -1.00 -12.73
N ASN A 53 -1.71 -0.76 -13.82
CA ASN A 53 -1.25 -1.09 -15.17
C ASN A 53 -0.01 -0.30 -15.58
N ASN A 54 0.02 1.00 -15.27
CA ASN A 54 1.16 1.86 -15.59
C ASN A 54 2.38 1.52 -14.69
N PHE A 55 2.17 1.18 -13.42
CA PHE A 55 3.25 0.66 -12.58
C PHE A 55 3.85 -0.64 -13.14
N ARG A 56 3.02 -1.56 -13.64
CA ARG A 56 3.50 -2.77 -14.32
C ARG A 56 4.31 -2.45 -15.57
N GLN A 57 3.83 -1.54 -16.43
CA GLN A 57 4.56 -1.11 -17.63
C GLN A 57 5.89 -0.42 -17.29
N ALA A 58 5.92 0.34 -16.18
CA ALA A 58 7.16 0.92 -15.66
C ALA A 58 8.14 -0.18 -15.22
N SER A 59 7.68 -1.20 -14.50
CA SER A 59 8.50 -2.35 -14.10
C SER A 59 9.10 -3.07 -15.31
N GLU A 60 8.28 -3.43 -16.30
CA GLU A 60 8.72 -4.09 -17.54
C GLU A 60 9.74 -3.25 -18.32
N SER A 61 9.57 -1.93 -18.33
CA SER A 61 10.50 -1.01 -19.00
C SER A 61 11.81 -0.85 -18.23
N TYR A 62 11.80 -0.88 -16.90
CA TYR A 62 13.04 -0.92 -16.12
C TYR A 62 13.79 -2.24 -16.29
N VAL A 63 13.11 -3.38 -16.42
CA VAL A 63 13.77 -4.67 -16.76
C VAL A 63 14.52 -4.53 -18.09
N ARG A 64 13.87 -3.99 -19.13
CA ARG A 64 14.54 -3.73 -20.42
C ARG A 64 15.71 -2.75 -20.31
N ALA A 65 15.60 -1.74 -19.44
CA ALA A 65 16.70 -0.81 -19.19
C ALA A 65 17.91 -1.51 -18.52
N ALA A 66 17.65 -2.45 -17.60
CA ALA A 66 18.68 -3.25 -16.95
C ALA A 66 19.43 -4.15 -17.95
N GLU A 67 18.74 -4.69 -18.95
CA GLU A 67 19.34 -5.48 -20.04
C GLU A 67 20.20 -4.61 -20.96
N LYS A 68 19.71 -3.39 -21.29
CA LYS A 68 20.39 -2.48 -22.23
C LYS A 68 21.59 -1.75 -21.62
N ILE A 69 21.58 -1.51 -20.32
CA ILE A 69 22.64 -0.80 -19.59
C ILE A 69 23.12 -1.69 -18.43
N PRO A 70 23.95 -2.72 -18.70
CA PRO A 70 24.37 -3.69 -17.69
C PRO A 70 25.07 -3.07 -16.48
N GLN A 71 25.73 -1.92 -16.66
CA GLN A 71 26.40 -1.20 -15.57
C GLN A 71 25.42 -0.66 -14.52
N LEU A 72 24.15 -0.48 -14.87
CA LEU A 72 23.07 -0.04 -13.99
C LEU A 72 22.04 -1.14 -13.75
N LYS A 73 22.38 -2.40 -14.04
CA LYS A 73 21.46 -3.53 -13.98
C LYS A 73 20.77 -3.63 -12.63
N ASP A 74 21.55 -3.69 -11.55
CA ASP A 74 21.01 -3.90 -10.20
C ASP A 74 20.09 -2.74 -9.78
N PHE A 75 20.48 -1.51 -10.10
CA PHE A 75 19.67 -0.32 -9.87
C PHE A 75 18.31 -0.39 -10.59
N TYR A 76 18.31 -0.74 -11.88
CA TYR A 76 17.07 -0.86 -12.64
C TYR A 76 16.25 -2.08 -12.23
N GLN A 77 16.87 -3.18 -11.80
CA GLN A 77 16.16 -4.34 -11.25
C GLN A 77 15.49 -4.02 -9.90
N ASP A 78 16.14 -3.25 -9.04
CA ASP A 78 15.56 -2.78 -7.78
C ASP A 78 14.33 -1.89 -8.05
N LEU A 79 14.47 -0.92 -8.98
CA LEU A 79 13.35 -0.10 -9.44
C LEU A 79 12.22 -0.92 -10.08
N ALA A 80 12.54 -1.92 -10.90
CA ALA A 80 11.54 -2.77 -11.53
C ALA A 80 10.73 -3.55 -10.48
N THR A 81 11.40 -4.07 -9.45
CA THR A 81 10.77 -4.79 -8.34
C THR A 81 9.89 -3.86 -7.52
N TYR A 82 10.38 -2.64 -7.23
CA TYR A 82 9.62 -1.60 -6.55
C TYR A 82 8.35 -1.19 -7.32
N MET A 83 8.45 -0.99 -8.65
CA MET A 83 7.29 -0.68 -9.49
C MET A 83 6.28 -1.83 -9.52
N LYS A 84 6.76 -3.08 -9.56
CA LYS A 84 5.89 -4.25 -9.47
C LYS A 84 5.14 -4.31 -8.14
N ALA A 85 5.81 -3.97 -7.04
CA ALA A 85 5.18 -3.90 -5.73
C ALA A 85 4.06 -2.86 -5.68
N TRP A 86 4.28 -1.67 -6.27
CA TRP A 86 3.23 -0.65 -6.41
C TRP A 86 2.05 -1.09 -7.28
N SER A 87 2.30 -1.86 -8.33
CA SER A 87 1.22 -2.46 -9.13
C SER A 87 0.30 -3.36 -8.28
N GLU A 88 0.89 -4.18 -7.40
CA GLU A 88 0.13 -5.04 -6.50
C GLU A 88 -0.62 -4.23 -5.42
N ILE A 89 -0.02 -3.15 -4.89
CA ILE A 89 -0.68 -2.25 -3.92
C ILE A 89 -1.94 -1.62 -4.52
N GLU A 90 -1.86 -1.12 -5.75
CA GLU A 90 -3.02 -0.51 -6.41
C GLU A 90 -4.12 -1.54 -6.68
N ARG A 91 -3.76 -2.77 -7.07
CA ARG A 91 -4.73 -3.87 -7.18
C ARG A 91 -5.38 -4.20 -5.84
N ALA A 92 -4.60 -4.21 -4.76
CA ALA A 92 -5.11 -4.42 -3.41
C ALA A 92 -6.14 -3.34 -3.03
N ARG A 93 -5.84 -2.06 -3.31
CA ARG A 93 -6.76 -0.93 -3.09
C ARG A 93 -8.06 -1.07 -3.89
N GLN A 94 -7.96 -1.51 -5.15
CA GLN A 94 -9.15 -1.79 -5.94
C GLN A 94 -10.01 -2.91 -5.32
N HIS A 95 -9.39 -4.03 -4.92
CA HIS A 95 -10.12 -5.12 -4.28
C HIS A 95 -10.74 -4.71 -2.94
N HIS A 96 -10.03 -3.92 -2.15
CA HIS A 96 -10.56 -3.33 -0.92
C HIS A 96 -11.81 -2.47 -1.19
N LYS A 97 -11.77 -1.59 -2.21
CA LYS A 97 -12.91 -0.77 -2.64
C LYS A 97 -14.12 -1.62 -3.05
N GLU A 98 -13.87 -2.77 -3.66
CA GLU A 98 -14.89 -3.77 -4.02
C GLU A 98 -15.30 -4.67 -2.85
N LYS A 99 -14.72 -4.46 -1.66
CA LYS A 99 -14.89 -5.27 -0.45
C LYS A 99 -14.53 -6.75 -0.65
N LYS A 100 -13.57 -7.03 -1.52
CA LYS A 100 -12.99 -8.35 -1.76
C LYS A 100 -11.71 -8.49 -0.92
N TYR A 101 -11.87 -8.55 0.40
CA TYR A 101 -10.77 -8.40 1.34
C TYR A 101 -9.76 -9.55 1.28
N GLY A 102 -10.21 -10.80 1.11
CA GLY A 102 -9.28 -11.92 0.83
C GLY A 102 -8.39 -11.69 -0.40
N MET A 103 -8.93 -11.13 -1.49
CA MET A 103 -8.12 -10.78 -2.66
C MET A 103 -7.19 -9.59 -2.39
N ALA A 104 -7.63 -8.61 -1.60
CA ALA A 104 -6.80 -7.47 -1.21
C ALA A 104 -5.61 -7.92 -0.35
N LYS A 105 -5.84 -8.85 0.60
CA LYS A 105 -4.81 -9.50 1.41
C LYS A 105 -3.71 -10.09 0.51
N ASP A 106 -4.06 -10.99 -0.41
CA ASP A 106 -3.09 -11.69 -1.25
C ASP A 106 -2.19 -10.71 -2.03
N ARG A 107 -2.80 -9.61 -2.52
CA ARG A 107 -2.07 -8.55 -3.22
C ARG A 107 -1.13 -7.77 -2.30
N TYR A 108 -1.56 -7.44 -1.09
CA TYR A 108 -0.70 -6.78 -0.11
C TYR A 108 0.43 -7.69 0.41
N GLU A 109 0.19 -8.98 0.62
CA GLU A 109 1.25 -9.96 0.93
C GLU A 109 2.28 -9.98 -0.19
N LYS A 110 1.82 -10.01 -1.45
CA LYS A 110 2.74 -9.97 -2.58
C LYS A 110 3.54 -8.68 -2.65
N ALA A 111 2.91 -7.55 -2.38
CA ALA A 111 3.61 -6.27 -2.28
C ALA A 111 4.65 -6.27 -1.15
N ALA A 112 4.34 -6.85 0.00
CA ALA A 112 5.27 -6.96 1.13
C ALA A 112 6.51 -7.81 0.78
N GLU A 113 6.31 -8.95 0.11
CA GLU A 113 7.39 -9.79 -0.40
C GLU A 113 8.29 -9.05 -1.39
N LEU A 114 7.69 -8.36 -2.36
CA LEU A 114 8.43 -7.61 -3.37
C LEU A 114 9.25 -6.49 -2.74
N HIS A 115 8.68 -5.73 -1.80
CA HIS A 115 9.45 -4.72 -1.06
C HIS A 115 10.60 -5.36 -0.28
N LYS A 116 10.37 -6.49 0.39
CA LYS A 116 11.44 -7.20 1.14
C LYS A 116 12.62 -7.57 0.24
N ALA A 117 12.36 -7.87 -1.02
CA ALA A 117 13.39 -8.21 -2.00
C ALA A 117 14.13 -6.99 -2.57
N THR A 118 13.64 -5.76 -2.33
CA THR A 118 14.35 -4.54 -2.74
C THR A 118 15.42 -4.14 -1.75
N GLU A 119 16.50 -3.52 -2.24
CA GLU A 119 17.55 -2.98 -1.37
C GLU A 119 17.08 -1.70 -0.69
N ARG A 120 16.63 -0.71 -1.50
CA ARG A 120 16.29 0.62 -0.99
C ARG A 120 15.00 0.66 -0.18
N TRP A 121 14.01 -0.16 -0.54
CA TRP A 121 12.63 -0.08 -0.02
C TRP A 121 12.20 -1.26 0.85
N SER A 122 13.12 -2.13 1.26
CA SER A 122 12.87 -3.26 2.19
C SER A 122 12.15 -2.85 3.47
N TYR A 123 12.45 -1.66 3.99
CA TYR A 123 11.83 -1.08 5.18
C TYR A 123 10.30 -0.92 5.09
N LEU A 124 9.74 -0.92 3.87
CA LEU A 124 8.29 -0.84 3.63
C LEU A 124 7.57 -2.19 3.71
N SER A 125 8.31 -3.31 3.74
CA SER A 125 7.73 -4.65 3.72
C SER A 125 6.74 -4.89 4.86
N SER A 126 7.13 -4.57 6.11
CA SER A 126 6.28 -4.76 7.29
C SER A 126 5.00 -3.92 7.24
N ASN A 127 5.05 -2.73 6.63
CA ASN A 127 3.86 -1.90 6.43
C ASN A 127 2.82 -2.60 5.56
N TYR A 128 3.23 -3.17 4.42
CA TYR A 128 2.29 -3.86 3.54
C TYR A 128 1.86 -5.23 4.07
N LEU A 129 2.69 -5.88 4.89
CA LEU A 129 2.25 -7.06 5.65
C LEU A 129 1.18 -6.70 6.69
N ALA A 130 1.30 -5.57 7.38
CA ALA A 130 0.27 -5.08 8.30
C ALA A 130 -1.06 -4.83 7.59
N TRP A 131 -1.01 -4.26 6.38
CA TRP A 131 -2.19 -4.12 5.52
C TRP A 131 -2.83 -5.46 5.15
N ALA A 132 -2.04 -6.45 4.75
CA ALA A 132 -2.56 -7.77 4.45
C ALA A 132 -3.31 -8.38 5.64
N ARG A 133 -2.76 -8.27 6.86
CA ARG A 133 -3.43 -8.73 8.09
C ARG A 133 -4.70 -7.95 8.39
N LEU A 134 -4.72 -6.65 8.13
CA LEU A 134 -5.95 -5.86 8.25
C LEU A 134 -7.04 -6.40 7.32
N GLU A 135 -6.74 -6.59 6.03
CA GLU A 135 -7.71 -7.12 5.06
C GLU A 135 -8.17 -8.53 5.44
N GLU A 136 -7.27 -9.39 5.92
CA GLU A 136 -7.62 -10.72 6.43
C GLU A 136 -8.59 -10.65 7.61
N ALA A 137 -8.35 -9.77 8.58
CA ALA A 137 -9.22 -9.59 9.73
C ALA A 137 -10.62 -9.10 9.32
N GLU A 138 -10.71 -8.25 8.29
CA GLU A 138 -11.99 -7.79 7.72
C GLU A 138 -12.76 -8.92 7.04
N ASP A 139 -12.07 -9.79 6.29
CA ASP A 139 -12.67 -10.95 5.62
C ASP A 139 -13.25 -11.94 6.64
N LEU A 140 -12.47 -12.24 7.69
CA LEU A 140 -12.88 -13.09 8.81
C LEU A 140 -14.05 -12.48 9.59
N SER A 141 -14.01 -11.17 9.86
CA SER A 141 -15.10 -10.45 10.56
C SER A 141 -16.41 -10.58 9.80
N ARG A 142 -16.38 -10.44 8.47
CA ARG A 142 -17.57 -10.58 7.61
C ARG A 142 -18.10 -12.00 7.51
N SER A 143 -17.25 -12.98 7.75
CA SER A 143 -17.62 -14.40 7.81
C SER A 143 -18.02 -14.85 9.22
N GLU A 144 -18.21 -13.89 10.14
CA GLU A 144 -18.56 -14.09 11.55
C GLU A 144 -17.56 -14.94 12.36
N GLN A 145 -16.34 -15.11 11.85
CA GLN A 145 -15.22 -15.74 12.56
C GLN A 145 -14.61 -14.75 13.57
N THR A 146 -15.43 -14.30 14.53
CA THR A 146 -15.17 -13.18 15.44
C THR A 146 -13.89 -13.35 16.26
N GLN A 147 -13.63 -14.55 16.77
CA GLN A 147 -12.45 -14.84 17.60
C GLN A 147 -11.16 -14.72 16.78
N GLU A 148 -11.12 -15.36 15.62
CA GLU A 148 -9.98 -15.29 14.70
C GLU A 148 -9.77 -13.86 14.19
N SER A 149 -10.85 -13.17 13.79
CA SER A 149 -10.81 -11.78 13.36
C SER A 149 -10.19 -10.86 14.42
N ARG A 150 -10.60 -10.99 15.70
CA ARG A 150 -10.00 -10.25 16.82
C ARG A 150 -8.49 -10.46 16.89
N ASP A 151 -8.05 -11.72 16.83
CA ASP A 151 -6.64 -12.07 16.97
C ASP A 151 -5.80 -11.55 15.80
N ILE A 152 -6.34 -11.58 14.57
CA ILE A 152 -5.67 -10.99 13.41
C ILE A 152 -5.66 -9.45 13.47
N PHE A 153 -6.72 -8.79 13.96
CA PHE A 153 -6.69 -7.34 14.19
C PHE A 153 -5.60 -6.93 15.20
N GLN A 154 -5.42 -7.72 16.27
CA GLN A 154 -4.33 -7.49 17.22
C GLN A 154 -2.95 -7.63 16.55
N GLN A 155 -2.76 -8.66 15.71
CA GLN A 155 -1.52 -8.84 14.94
C GLN A 155 -1.26 -7.67 13.98
N ALA A 156 -2.29 -7.23 13.25
CA ALA A 156 -2.20 -6.09 12.35
C ALA A 156 -1.80 -4.80 13.10
N ALA A 157 -2.38 -4.54 14.27
CA ALA A 157 -2.03 -3.39 15.11
C ALA A 157 -0.56 -3.41 15.55
N SER A 158 -0.04 -4.58 15.95
CA SER A 158 1.38 -4.74 16.30
C SER A 158 2.29 -4.49 15.09
N LEU A 159 1.96 -5.07 13.93
CA LEU A 159 2.70 -4.87 12.69
C LEU A 159 2.71 -3.41 12.22
N PHE A 160 1.60 -2.67 12.37
CA PHE A 160 1.60 -1.23 12.07
C PHE A 160 2.52 -0.44 13.00
N SER A 161 2.62 -0.84 14.27
CA SER A 161 3.57 -0.25 15.22
C SER A 161 5.02 -0.51 14.80
N GLU A 162 5.36 -1.75 14.42
CA GLU A 162 6.69 -2.12 13.94
C GLU A 162 7.05 -1.41 12.62
N ALA A 163 6.11 -1.38 11.68
CA ALA A 163 6.25 -0.69 10.41
C ALA A 163 6.53 0.79 10.59
N ARG A 164 5.82 1.44 11.50
CA ARG A 164 6.04 2.84 11.86
C ARG A 164 7.47 3.08 12.34
N GLU A 165 7.97 2.26 13.26
CA GLU A 165 9.33 2.42 13.79
C GLU A 165 10.39 2.14 12.73
N SER A 166 10.18 1.12 11.89
CA SER A 166 11.03 0.84 10.71
C SER A 166 11.14 2.05 9.78
N ILE A 167 10.00 2.64 9.41
CA ILE A 167 9.94 3.81 8.51
C ILE A 167 10.56 5.04 9.18
N LYS A 168 10.30 5.29 10.46
CA LYS A 168 10.92 6.38 11.23
C LYS A 168 12.44 6.28 11.30
N ASN A 169 12.97 5.07 11.45
CA ASN A 169 14.41 4.86 11.43
C ASN A 169 14.99 5.14 10.06
N LYS A 170 14.34 4.67 8.98
CA LYS A 170 14.77 4.97 7.61
C LYS A 170 14.69 6.46 7.27
N LEU A 171 13.68 7.18 7.77
CA LEU A 171 13.50 8.63 7.58
C LEU A 171 14.74 9.46 7.96
N LYS A 172 15.53 9.00 8.94
CA LYS A 172 16.78 9.66 9.37
C LYS A 172 17.85 9.69 8.27
N THR A 173 17.79 8.77 7.31
CA THR A 173 18.78 8.62 6.24
C THR A 173 18.21 8.93 4.85
N ILE A 174 16.91 9.22 4.72
CA ILE A 174 16.32 9.56 3.41
C ILE A 174 16.73 10.98 3.05
N GLU A 175 17.42 11.15 1.92
CA GLU A 175 17.92 12.45 1.45
C GLU A 175 16.92 13.20 0.57
N THR A 176 16.12 12.47 -0.22
CA THR A 176 15.24 13.09 -1.21
C THR A 176 13.91 13.56 -0.59
N GLY A 177 13.49 14.77 -0.96
CA GLY A 177 12.26 15.36 -0.41
C GLY A 177 10.97 14.63 -0.80
N GLU A 178 10.93 13.96 -1.95
CA GLU A 178 9.78 13.17 -2.38
C GLU A 178 9.64 11.89 -1.56
N GLU A 179 10.72 11.11 -1.44
CA GLU A 179 10.71 9.87 -0.66
C GLU A 179 10.44 10.14 0.81
N ARG A 180 11.00 11.23 1.36
CA ARG A 180 10.75 11.65 2.74
C ARG A 180 9.26 11.92 2.98
N ARG A 181 8.60 12.66 2.07
CA ARG A 181 7.17 12.97 2.17
C ARG A 181 6.30 11.71 2.13
N ILE A 182 6.65 10.74 1.28
CA ILE A 182 5.94 9.45 1.21
C ILE A 182 6.09 8.70 2.54
N ALA A 183 7.32 8.58 3.05
CA ALA A 183 7.60 7.89 4.30
C ALA A 183 6.91 8.56 5.51
N GLU A 184 6.89 9.89 5.59
CA GLU A 184 6.13 10.65 6.61
C GLU A 184 4.62 10.39 6.51
N GLY A 185 4.08 10.35 5.29
CA GLY A 185 2.69 10.01 5.04
C GLY A 185 2.35 8.60 5.52
N LEU A 186 3.24 7.63 5.26
CA LEU A 186 3.07 6.26 5.73
C LEU A 186 3.12 6.16 7.25
N VAL A 187 4.04 6.86 7.93
CA VAL A 187 4.09 6.90 9.41
C VAL A 187 2.75 7.35 9.99
N LYS A 188 2.20 8.47 9.50
CA LYS A 188 0.89 8.98 9.96
C LYS A 188 -0.22 7.97 9.68
N ALA A 189 -0.19 7.36 8.51
CA ALA A 189 -1.23 6.41 8.11
C ALA A 189 -1.13 5.08 8.88
N SER A 190 0.07 4.65 9.30
CA SER A 190 0.25 3.49 10.20
C SER A 190 -0.35 3.76 11.58
N ASP A 191 -0.20 4.98 12.12
CA ASP A 191 -0.82 5.35 13.40
C ASP A 191 -2.36 5.27 13.32
N VAL A 192 -2.96 5.85 12.28
CA VAL A 192 -4.43 5.79 12.06
C VAL A 192 -4.92 4.35 11.90
N ARG A 193 -4.21 3.53 11.12
CA ARG A 193 -4.63 2.13 10.90
C ARG A 193 -4.45 1.26 12.13
N ARG A 194 -3.42 1.52 12.93
CA ARG A 194 -3.27 0.86 14.22
C ARG A 194 -4.46 1.14 15.12
N GLU A 195 -4.89 2.39 15.24
CA GLU A 195 -6.07 2.75 16.03
C GLU A 195 -7.35 2.12 15.47
N TYR A 196 -7.51 2.10 14.14
CA TYR A 196 -8.60 1.37 13.49
C TYR A 196 -8.61 -0.12 13.87
N CYS A 197 -7.47 -0.82 13.78
CA CYS A 197 -7.37 -2.22 14.17
C CYS A 197 -7.72 -2.44 15.65
N LEU A 198 -7.26 -1.56 16.54
CA LEU A 198 -7.58 -1.64 17.97
C LEU A 198 -9.06 -1.38 18.26
N GLY A 199 -9.70 -0.45 17.52
CA GLY A 199 -11.14 -0.23 17.58
C GLY A 199 -11.93 -1.45 17.10
N ARG A 200 -11.53 -2.05 15.98
CA ARG A 200 -12.16 -3.27 15.46
C ARG A 200 -11.97 -4.46 16.39
N MET A 201 -10.81 -4.61 16.99
CA MET A 201 -10.56 -5.62 18.01
C MET A 201 -11.53 -5.48 19.20
N ALA A 202 -11.70 -4.27 19.74
CA ALA A 202 -12.67 -4.02 20.82
C ALA A 202 -14.12 -4.33 20.39
N LEU A 203 -14.47 -4.07 19.13
CA LEU A 203 -15.78 -4.40 18.57
C LEU A 203 -15.99 -5.92 18.46
N GLU A 204 -14.98 -6.69 18.03
CA GLU A 204 -15.08 -8.16 18.02
C GLU A 204 -15.14 -8.73 19.46
N GLU A 205 -14.39 -8.15 20.41
CA GLU A 205 -14.48 -8.52 21.83
C GLU A 205 -15.90 -8.28 22.41
N ALA A 206 -16.53 -7.16 22.05
CA ALA A 206 -17.90 -6.87 22.46
C ALA A 206 -18.87 -7.94 21.96
N ARG A 207 -18.76 -8.33 20.68
CA ARG A 207 -19.58 -9.40 20.08
C ARG A 207 -19.40 -10.75 20.79
N ILE A 208 -18.17 -11.10 21.17
CA ILE A 208 -17.89 -12.33 21.91
C ILE A 208 -18.59 -12.30 23.27
N LEU A 209 -18.45 -11.22 24.03
CA LEU A 209 -19.05 -11.05 25.36
C LEU A 209 -20.58 -11.07 25.30
N ASP A 210 -21.16 -10.43 24.28
CA ASP A 210 -22.61 -10.42 24.09
C ASP A 210 -23.16 -11.83 23.84
N ARG A 211 -22.49 -12.62 22.99
CA ARG A 211 -22.84 -14.04 22.75
C ARG A 211 -22.69 -14.91 24.00
N GLN A 212 -21.82 -14.52 24.94
CA GLN A 212 -21.64 -15.18 26.23
C GLN A 212 -22.66 -14.72 27.29
N GLY A 213 -23.50 -13.72 26.98
CA GLY A 213 -24.49 -13.16 27.91
C GLY A 213 -23.96 -12.07 28.85
N ASP A 214 -22.69 -11.68 28.74
CA ASP A 214 -22.11 -10.57 29.51
C ASP A 214 -22.37 -9.23 28.79
N HIS A 215 -23.64 -8.82 28.78
CA HIS A 215 -24.09 -7.60 28.11
C HIS A 215 -23.46 -6.32 28.69
N LEU A 216 -23.15 -6.31 29.99
CA LEU A 216 -22.53 -5.16 30.63
C LEU A 216 -21.08 -4.99 30.16
N ALA A 217 -20.29 -6.07 30.12
CA ALA A 217 -18.93 -6.00 29.58
C ALA A 217 -18.92 -5.72 28.07
N SER A 218 -19.85 -6.33 27.33
CA SER A 218 -20.06 -6.05 25.90
C SER A 218 -20.30 -4.56 25.64
N SER A 219 -21.23 -3.93 26.36
CA SER A 219 -21.55 -2.51 26.22
C SER A 219 -20.31 -1.61 26.46
N ARG A 220 -19.49 -1.92 27.47
CA ARG A 220 -18.23 -1.20 27.71
C ARG A 220 -17.25 -1.33 26.54
N ARG A 221 -17.13 -2.52 25.94
CA ARG A 221 -16.25 -2.74 24.79
C ARG A 221 -16.71 -2.02 23.53
N TYR A 222 -18.02 -1.95 23.30
CA TYR A 222 -18.57 -1.10 22.24
C TYR A 222 -18.22 0.38 22.45
N GLY A 223 -18.31 0.89 23.68
CA GLY A 223 -17.88 2.25 24.01
C GLY A 223 -16.41 2.52 23.67
N GLN A 224 -15.52 1.61 24.08
CA GLN A 224 -14.08 1.70 23.75
C GLN A 224 -13.80 1.67 22.25
N ALA A 225 -14.56 0.88 21.48
CA ALA A 225 -14.43 0.84 20.02
C ALA A 225 -14.83 2.19 19.40
N THR A 226 -15.94 2.80 19.86
CA THR A 226 -16.39 4.11 19.39
C THR A 226 -15.38 5.21 19.64
N GLU A 227 -14.76 5.26 20.82
CA GLU A 227 -13.72 6.25 21.15
C GLU A 227 -12.53 6.20 20.20
N ARG A 228 -12.17 5.01 19.69
CA ARG A 228 -11.04 4.82 18.76
C ARG A 228 -11.37 5.14 17.30
N PHE A 229 -12.65 5.20 16.94
CA PHE A 229 -13.09 5.53 15.58
C PHE A 229 -13.35 7.03 15.37
N GLN A 230 -13.27 7.85 16.43
CA GLN A 230 -13.36 9.31 16.38
C GLN A 230 -12.05 9.95 15.94
#